data_AF-A0A950UWT3-F1
#
_entry.id   AF-A0A950UWT3-F1
#
_cell.length_a   1.000
_cell.length_b   1.000
_cell.length_c   1.000
_cell.angle_alpha   90.00
_cell.angle_beta   90.00
_cell.angle_gamma   90.00
#
_symmetry.space_group_name_H-M   'P 1'
#
loop_
_entity.id
_entity.type
_entity.pdbx_description
1 polymer ?
#
loop_
_entity_poly.entity_id
_entity_poly.type
_entity_poly.pdbx_seq_one_letter_code
_entity_poly.pdbx_strand_id
1 'polypeptide(L)' 'MSAYIIVNVDTTHPKEYERYKEMAQETVARYGGRYIVRGGTMQVLEGSWNPTRIVVLEFPSYER' A
#
# COMPACT_ATOMS: atom_id res chain seq x y z
N MET A 1 12.72 -0.36 -15.48
CA MET A 1 12.31 0.83 -14.71
C MET A 1 11.43 0.33 -13.57
N SER A 2 11.55 0.89 -12.37
CA SER A 2 10.69 0.49 -11.25
C SER A 2 9.21 0.73 -11.56
N ALA A 3 8.33 -0.12 -11.04
CA ALA A 3 6.89 0.05 -11.09
C ALA A 3 6.32 0.30 -9.70
N TYR A 4 5.20 1.02 -9.63
CA TYR A 4 4.60 1.42 -8.36
C TYR A 4 3.14 1.04 -8.30
N ILE A 5 2.72 0.48 -7.16
CA ILE A 5 1.32 0.29 -6.81
C ILE A 5 0.98 1.29 -5.71
N ILE A 6 0.00 2.15 -5.95
CA ILE A 6 -0.51 3.12 -4.98
C ILE A 6 -1.91 2.68 -4.57
N VAL A 7 -2.10 2.44 -3.28
CA VAL A 7 -3.36 1.98 -2.70
C VAL A 7 -3.87 3.02 -1.73
N ASN A 8 -5.11 3.47 -1.95
CA ASN A 8 -5.93 4.16 -0.96
C ASN A 8 -6.97 3.17 -0.45
N VAL A 9 -7.00 2.92 0.85
CA VAL A 9 -7.87 1.89 1.43
C VAL A 9 -8.57 2.38 2.69
N ASP A 10 -9.88 2.21 2.72
CA ASP A 10 -10.70 2.40 3.91
C ASP A 10 -10.92 1.06 4.60
N THR A 11 -10.41 0.93 5.83
CA THR A 11 -10.53 -0.30 6.61
C THR A 11 -11.86 -0.34 7.36
N THR A 12 -12.79 -1.17 6.90
CA THR A 12 -14.10 -1.36 7.55
C THR A 12 -14.09 -2.46 8.62
N HIS A 13 -13.21 -3.46 8.49
CA HIS A 13 -13.10 -4.61 9.40
C HIS A 13 -11.67 -4.77 9.91
N PRO A 14 -11.27 -4.09 11.00
CA PRO A 14 -9.88 -4.03 11.45
C PRO A 14 -9.24 -5.39 11.73
N LYS A 15 -9.99 -6.35 12.32
CA LYS A 15 -9.46 -7.67 12.66
C LYS A 15 -9.12 -8.51 11.43
N GLU A 16 -9.98 -8.49 10.42
CA GLU A 16 -9.75 -9.20 9.15
C GLU A 16 -8.62 -8.55 8.36
N TYR A 17 -8.51 -7.23 8.48
CA TYR A 17 -7.45 -6.46 7.85
C TYR A 17 -6.06 -6.84 8.33
N GLU A 18 -5.89 -7.15 9.62
CA GLU A 18 -4.61 -7.65 10.15
C GLU A 18 -4.16 -8.92 9.43
N ARG A 19 -5.06 -9.90 9.27
CA ARG A 19 -4.77 -11.13 8.52
C ARG A 19 -4.45 -10.86 7.05
N TYR A 20 -5.20 -9.96 6.41
CA TYR A 20 -4.92 -9.55 5.03
C TYR A 20 -3.52 -8.92 4.90
N LYS A 21 -3.11 -8.05 5.84
CA LYS A 21 -1.79 -7.40 5.79
C LYS A 21 -0.64 -8.39 5.82
N GLU A 22 -0.75 -9.47 6.57
CA GLU A 22 0.27 -10.53 6.65
C GLU A 22 0.38 -11.27 5.31
N MET A 23 -0.75 -11.73 4.76
CA MET A 23 -0.80 -12.42 3.47
C MET A 23 -0.33 -11.52 2.31
N ALA A 24 -0.71 -10.25 2.33
CA ALA A 24 -0.28 -9.26 1.35
C ALA A 24 1.23 -9.04 1.42
N GLN A 25 1.81 -8.95 2.62
CA GLN A 25 3.26 -8.78 2.79
C GLN A 25 4.04 -9.95 2.21
N GLU A 26 3.59 -11.18 2.44
CA GLU A 26 4.21 -12.37 1.86
C GLU A 26 4.15 -12.34 0.32
N THR A 27 2.99 -11.97 -0.23
CA THR A 27 2.79 -11.87 -1.68
C THR A 27 3.70 -10.80 -2.28
N VAL A 28 3.75 -9.60 -1.70
CA VAL A 28 4.61 -8.51 -2.18
C VAL A 28 6.08 -8.93 -2.17
N ALA A 29 6.56 -9.55 -1.09
CA ALA A 29 7.93 -10.04 -1.01
C ALA A 29 8.23 -11.12 -2.05
N ARG A 30 7.29 -12.04 -2.30
CA ARG A 30 7.42 -13.13 -3.28
C ARG A 30 7.71 -12.63 -4.70
N TYR A 31 7.11 -11.50 -5.08
CA TYR A 31 7.29 -10.88 -6.39
C TYR A 31 8.40 -9.80 -6.41
N GLY A 32 9.20 -9.70 -5.34
CA GLY A 32 10.30 -8.74 -5.25
C GLY A 32 9.87 -7.29 -4.99
N GLY A 33 8.61 -7.10 -4.59
CA GLY A 33 8.10 -5.80 -4.19
C GLY A 33 8.58 -5.37 -2.80
N ARG A 34 8.63 -4.06 -2.59
CA ARG A 34 8.96 -3.45 -1.30
C ARG A 34 7.93 -2.38 -0.92
N TYR A 35 7.59 -2.30 0.36
CA TYR A 35 6.79 -1.20 0.90
C TYR A 35 7.67 0.03 1.07
N ILE A 36 7.33 1.13 0.40
CA ILE A 36 8.00 2.43 0.59
C ILE A 36 7.12 3.41 1.38
N VAL A 37 5.80 3.20 1.38
CA VAL A 37 4.83 3.86 2.28
C VAL A 37 3.85 2.79 2.76
N ARG A 38 3.52 2.72 4.06
CA ARG A 38 2.60 1.71 4.61
C ARG A 38 1.63 2.29 5.64
N GLY A 39 1.04 3.43 5.31
CA GLY A 39 0.31 4.31 6.22
C GLY A 39 1.24 5.29 6.94
N GLY A 40 0.70 6.01 7.91
CA GLY A 40 1.40 7.05 8.67
C GLY A 40 0.60 8.35 8.70
N THR A 41 1.20 9.41 9.26
CA THR A 41 0.63 10.76 9.20
C THR A 41 0.60 11.23 7.74
N MET A 42 -0.56 11.72 7.30
CA MET A 42 -0.77 12.22 5.96
C MET A 42 -1.25 13.65 6.02
N GLN A 43 -0.76 14.49 5.12
CA GLN A 43 -1.22 15.85 4.93
C GLN A 43 -1.61 16.02 3.46
N VAL A 44 -2.86 16.40 3.22
CA VAL A 44 -3.35 16.73 1.89
C VAL A 44 -2.95 18.17 1.59
N LEU A 45 -2.10 18.35 0.58
CA LEU A 45 -1.59 19.68 0.22
C LEU A 45 -2.56 20.45 -0.67
N GLU A 46 -3.29 19.75 -1.54
CA GLU A 46 -4.20 20.34 -2.52
C GLU A 46 -5.45 19.47 -2.74
N GLY A 47 -6.56 20.12 -3.11
CA GLY A 47 -7.83 19.46 -3.41
C GLY A 47 -8.64 19.05 -2.18
N SER A 48 -9.68 18.25 -2.42
CA SER A 48 -10.63 17.80 -1.39
C SER A 48 -10.51 16.30 -1.09
N TRP A 49 -9.39 15.69 -1.46
CA TRP A 49 -9.15 14.27 -1.19
C TRP A 49 -9.02 14.05 0.31
N ASN A 50 -9.63 12.97 0.83
CA ASN A 50 -9.61 12.63 2.26
C ASN A 50 -9.26 11.15 2.46
N PRO A 51 -8.02 10.72 2.19
CA PRO A 51 -7.63 9.33 2.36
C PRO A 51 -7.47 8.97 3.83
N THR A 52 -7.88 7.76 4.20
CA THR A 52 -7.69 7.25 5.57
C THR A 52 -6.39 6.45 5.72
N ARG A 53 -5.92 5.82 4.63
CA ARG A 53 -4.64 5.11 4.60
C ARG A 53 -4.08 5.00 3.18
N ILE A 54 -2.83 5.44 3.01
CA ILE A 54 -2.07 5.26 1.77
C ILE A 54 -0.97 4.22 1.94
N VAL A 55 -0.87 3.31 0.98
CA VAL A 55 0.22 2.34 0.85
C VAL A 55 0.84 2.50 -0.53
N VAL A 56 2.17 2.54 -0.59
CA VAL A 56 2.92 2.57 -1.84
C VAL A 56 3.91 1.41 -1.85
N LEU A 57 3.82 0.60 -2.89
CA LEU A 57 4.71 -0.52 -3.16
C LEU A 57 5.58 -0.16 -4.36
N GLU A 58 6.83 -0.57 -4.33
CA GLU A 58 7.74 -0.50 -5.46
C GLU A 58 8.18 -1.90 -5.89
N PHE A 59 8.16 -2.14 -7.18
CA PHE A 59 8.60 -3.36 -7.84
C PHE A 59 9.75 -3.06 -8.82
N PRO A 60 10.62 -4.04 -9.11
CA PRO A 60 11.78 -3.82 -9.98
C PRO A 60 11.40 -3.55 -11.45
N SER A 61 10.24 -4.04 -11.90
CA SER A 61 9.69 -3.77 -13.24
C SER A 61 8.16 -3.83 -13.23
N TYR A 62 7.52 -3.46 -14.33
CA TYR A 62 6.05 -3.49 -14.47
C TYR A 62 5.50 -4.90 -14.65
N GLU A 63 6.27 -5.78 -15.27
CA GLU A 63 5.88 -7.16 -15.60
C GLU A 63 6.11 -8.16 -14.46
N ARG A 64 6.70 -7.74 -13.33
CA ARG A 64 7.06 -8.62 -12.20
C ARG A 64 6.38 -8.22 -10.91
#